data_AF-A0AA46ADL7-F1
#
_entry.id   AF-A0AA46ADL7-F1
#
_cell.length_a   1.000
_cell.length_b   1.000
_cell.length_c   1.000
_cell.angle_alpha   90.00
_cell.angle_beta   90.00
_cell.angle_gamma   90.00
#
_symmetry.space_group_name_H-M   'P 1'
#
loop_
_entity.id
_entity.type
_entity.pdbx_description
1 polymer ?
#
loop_
_entity_poly.entity_id
_entity_poly.type
_entity_poly.pdbx_seq_one_letter_code
_entity_poly.pdbx_strand_id
1 'polypeptide(L)'
;MVILQPVNVDVETLVLRVFLKSIDLIGGLQKLAEYKTLTWLPSLARASFAVVLREEYLKTEEEIADFVGLTKQTVRNILRADPNLAIEKIKRIEELTEEEKKELKVHTAGGLAKLAYKLVKEGHEESKLLLEYAGIVATALDIPWAYLLLKRIKGTDFPINSKDDIIQKVADIKIKGRDASEVLAEIEYPVKNPAELLHKIKENLKMHGVE
;
A
#
# COMPACT_ATOMS: atom_id res chain seq x y z
N MET A 1 22.18 31.61 18.53
CA MET A 1 22.69 30.66 17.51
C MET A 1 21.85 29.41 17.63
N VAL A 2 20.92 29.17 16.69
CA VAL A 2 20.08 27.97 16.73
C VAL A 2 20.92 26.82 16.18
N ILE A 3 21.27 25.88 17.05
CA ILE A 3 21.97 24.65 16.66
C ILE A 3 20.89 23.72 16.09
N LEU A 4 20.80 23.66 14.76
CA LEU A 4 19.96 22.67 14.08
C LEU A 4 20.59 21.30 14.29
N GLN A 5 19.96 20.48 15.14
CA GLN A 5 20.32 19.06 15.22
C GLN A 5 19.73 18.34 14.02
N PRO A 6 20.46 17.36 13.43
CA PRO A 6 19.93 16.56 12.35
C PRO A 6 18.70 15.80 12.87
N VAL A 7 17.54 16.08 12.28
CA VAL A 7 16.36 15.24 12.46
C VAL A 7 16.75 13.87 11.91
N ASN A 8 16.70 12.84 12.75
CA ASN A 8 16.82 11.47 12.31
C ASN A 8 15.55 11.13 11.53
N VAL A 9 15.51 11.56 10.27
CA VAL A 9 14.43 11.24 9.37
C VAL A 9 14.63 9.77 9.01
N ASP A 10 13.61 8.96 9.29
CA ASP A 10 13.59 7.55 8.97
C ASP A 10 13.58 7.37 7.44
N VAL A 11 14.77 7.41 6.83
CA VAL A 11 15.02 7.12 5.41
C VAL A 11 14.41 5.77 5.05
N GLU A 12 14.47 4.82 5.97
CA GLU A 12 14.16 3.42 5.73
C GLU A 12 12.67 3.22 5.46
N THR A 13 11.79 3.91 6.19
CA THR A 13 10.35 3.87 5.93
C THR A 13 10.02 4.35 4.51
N LEU A 14 10.53 5.49 4.06
CA LEU A 14 10.23 5.98 2.72
C LEU A 14 10.87 5.10 1.64
N VAL A 15 12.09 4.63 1.85
CA VAL A 15 12.75 3.69 0.93
C VAL A 15 11.96 2.40 0.79
N LEU A 16 11.45 1.84 1.89
CA LEU A 16 10.62 0.65 1.87
C LEU A 16 9.34 0.87 1.05
N ARG A 17 8.67 2.01 1.24
CA ARG A 17 7.48 2.40 0.48
C ARG A 17 7.76 2.49 -1.03
N VAL A 18 8.86 3.13 -1.42
CA VAL A 18 9.31 3.21 -2.83
C VAL A 18 9.67 1.84 -3.40
N PHE A 19 10.34 1.00 -2.61
CA PHE A 19 10.72 -0.35 -3.00
C PHE A 19 9.49 -1.23 -3.25
N LEU A 20 8.54 -1.26 -2.31
CA LEU A 20 7.29 -2.02 -2.45
C LEU A 20 6.48 -1.52 -3.66
N LYS A 21 6.39 -0.19 -3.86
CA LYS A 21 5.70 0.35 -5.02
C LYS A 21 6.39 -0.02 -6.34
N SER A 22 7.72 -0.11 -6.35
CA SER A 22 8.47 -0.60 -7.51
C SER A 22 8.15 -2.07 -7.83
N ILE A 23 7.95 -2.89 -6.81
CA ILE A 23 7.49 -4.28 -6.97
C ILE A 23 6.06 -4.34 -7.52
N ASP A 24 5.17 -3.46 -7.07
CA ASP A 24 3.81 -3.40 -7.63
C ASP A 24 3.83 -3.01 -9.12
N LEU A 25 4.69 -2.06 -9.51
CA LEU A 25 4.84 -1.59 -10.90
C LEU A 25 5.34 -2.68 -11.86
N ILE A 26 6.11 -3.66 -11.38
CA ILE A 26 6.57 -4.79 -12.19
C ILE A 26 5.55 -5.93 -12.27
N GLY A 27 4.39 -5.81 -11.61
CA GLY A 27 3.36 -6.85 -11.57
C GLY A 27 3.34 -7.67 -10.27
N GLY A 28 4.01 -7.19 -9.22
CA GLY A 28 4.02 -7.81 -7.89
C GLY A 28 5.08 -8.89 -7.69
N LEU A 29 5.08 -9.50 -6.49
CA LEU A 29 6.06 -10.51 -6.09
C LEU A 29 6.06 -11.76 -6.98
N GLN A 30 4.91 -12.15 -7.53
CA GLN A 30 4.82 -13.30 -8.45
C GLN A 30 5.63 -13.03 -9.72
N LYS A 31 5.42 -11.88 -10.38
CA LYS A 31 6.19 -11.53 -11.58
C LYS A 31 7.67 -11.31 -11.27
N LEU A 32 7.99 -10.75 -10.09
CA LEU A 32 9.36 -10.66 -9.62
C LEU A 32 10.05 -12.03 -9.51
N ALA A 33 9.35 -13.06 -9.02
CA ALA A 33 9.87 -14.41 -8.86
C ALA A 33 10.05 -15.14 -10.20
N GLU A 34 9.28 -14.80 -11.23
CA GLU A 34 9.45 -15.33 -12.59
C GLU A 34 10.74 -14.84 -13.25
N TYR A 35 11.26 -13.68 -12.83
CA TYR A 35 12.55 -13.20 -13.32
C TYR A 35 13.66 -14.12 -12.80
N LYS A 36 14.16 -14.99 -13.69
CA LYS A 36 15.26 -15.96 -13.44
C LYS A 36 16.59 -15.34 -12.98
N THR A 37 16.65 -14.04 -12.72
CA THR A 37 17.87 -13.34 -12.31
C THR A 37 17.76 -12.83 -10.87
N LEU A 38 18.61 -13.38 -10.00
CA LEU A 38 18.71 -13.08 -8.55
C LEU A 38 19.08 -11.62 -8.22
N THR A 39 19.29 -10.76 -9.22
CA THR A 39 19.84 -9.42 -9.08
C THR A 39 18.79 -8.30 -9.06
N TRP A 40 17.51 -8.60 -9.34
CA TRP A 40 16.45 -7.58 -9.33
C TRP A 40 16.20 -7.01 -7.94
N LEU A 41 16.09 -7.88 -6.93
CA LEU A 41 15.80 -7.46 -5.55
C LEU A 41 16.88 -6.49 -5.02
N PRO A 42 18.19 -6.82 -5.10
CA PRO A 42 19.23 -5.90 -4.62
C PRO A 42 19.36 -4.63 -5.49
N SER A 43 19.06 -4.70 -6.79
CA SER A 43 19.14 -3.52 -7.67
C SER A 43 18.00 -2.54 -7.40
N LEU A 44 16.78 -3.03 -7.21
CA LEU A 44 15.62 -2.22 -6.84
C LEU A 44 15.79 -1.58 -5.46
N ALA A 45 16.29 -2.34 -4.48
CA ALA A 45 16.55 -1.80 -3.14
C ALA A 45 17.56 -0.65 -3.19
N ARG A 46 18.71 -0.84 -3.87
CA ARG A 46 19.73 0.21 -4.02
C ARG A 46 19.23 1.41 -4.81
N ALA A 47 18.44 1.18 -5.86
CA ALA A 47 17.84 2.26 -6.64
C ALA A 47 16.84 3.08 -5.79
N SER A 48 16.04 2.42 -4.96
CA SER A 48 15.10 3.07 -4.04
C SER A 48 15.84 3.96 -3.04
N PHE A 49 16.93 3.46 -2.43
CA PHE A 49 17.80 4.28 -1.59
C PHE A 49 18.39 5.46 -2.36
N ALA A 50 18.97 5.23 -3.54
CA ALA A 50 19.61 6.29 -4.31
C ALA A 50 18.64 7.43 -4.67
N VAL A 51 17.42 7.09 -5.08
CA VAL A 51 16.37 8.08 -5.38
C VAL A 51 15.95 8.84 -4.13
N VAL A 52 15.63 8.15 -3.03
CA VAL A 52 15.18 8.82 -1.79
C VAL A 52 16.27 9.71 -1.20
N LEU A 53 17.52 9.22 -1.13
CA LEU A 53 18.66 10.01 -0.64
C LEU A 53 18.93 11.25 -1.49
N ARG A 54 18.74 11.14 -2.81
CA ARG A 54 18.85 12.28 -3.70
C ARG A 54 17.74 13.29 -3.45
N GLU A 55 16.49 12.85 -3.44
CA GLU A 55 15.33 13.74 -3.48
C GLU A 55 15.00 14.36 -2.11
N GLU A 56 15.13 13.60 -1.02
CA GLU A 56 14.72 14.06 0.32
C GLU A 56 15.88 14.65 1.13
N TYR A 57 17.13 14.27 0.80
CA TYR A 57 18.32 14.64 1.57
C TYR A 57 19.36 15.38 0.74
N LEU A 58 19.11 15.60 -0.56
CA LEU A 58 20.01 16.29 -1.50
C LEU A 58 21.43 15.70 -1.53
N LYS A 59 21.56 14.41 -1.20
CA LYS A 59 22.86 13.73 -1.19
C LYS A 59 23.50 13.74 -2.58
N THR A 60 24.80 13.96 -2.62
CA THR A 60 25.58 13.90 -3.85
C THR A 60 25.69 12.46 -4.37
N GLU A 61 26.06 12.30 -5.64
CA GLU A 61 26.25 10.95 -6.22
C GLU A 61 27.34 10.15 -5.48
N GLU A 62 28.32 10.86 -4.90
CA GLU A 62 29.43 10.29 -4.12
C GLU A 62 28.94 9.79 -2.76
N GLU A 63 28.25 10.63 -2.00
CA GLU A 63 27.69 10.24 -0.69
C GLU A 63 26.70 9.09 -0.81
N ILE A 64 25.86 9.09 -1.86
CA ILE A 64 24.93 7.99 -2.13
C ILE A 64 25.72 6.72 -2.43
N ALA A 65 26.74 6.80 -3.29
CA ALA A 65 27.58 5.66 -3.67
C ALA A 65 28.22 4.99 -2.46
N ASP A 66 28.80 5.79 -1.56
CA ASP A 66 29.39 5.33 -0.30
C ASP A 66 28.34 4.67 0.61
N PHE A 67 27.14 5.26 0.68
CA PHE A 67 26.05 4.75 1.52
C PHE A 67 25.50 3.40 1.04
N VAL A 68 25.21 3.25 -0.26
CA VAL A 68 24.57 2.03 -0.81
C VAL A 68 25.56 0.98 -1.29
N GLY A 69 26.86 1.26 -1.22
CA GLY A 69 27.93 0.38 -1.71
C GLY A 69 27.94 0.22 -3.22
N LEU A 70 27.80 1.34 -3.96
CA LEU A 70 27.86 1.38 -5.43
C LEU A 70 28.97 2.31 -5.91
N THR A 71 29.29 2.27 -7.21
CA THR A 71 30.14 3.30 -7.80
C THR A 71 29.35 4.59 -8.05
N LYS A 72 30.02 5.74 -8.01
CA LYS A 72 29.43 7.04 -8.40
C LYS A 72 28.77 7.00 -9.78
N GLN A 73 29.38 6.28 -10.73
CA GLN A 73 28.82 6.14 -12.08
C GLN A 73 27.53 5.31 -12.08
N THR A 74 27.46 4.23 -11.30
CA THR A 74 26.23 3.43 -11.13
C THR A 74 25.11 4.27 -10.52
N VAL A 75 25.40 5.06 -9.50
CA VAL A 75 24.42 5.99 -8.90
C VAL A 75 23.94 7.01 -9.92
N ARG A 76 24.86 7.64 -10.66
CA ARG A 76 24.51 8.57 -11.75
C ARG A 76 23.59 7.93 -12.78
N ASN A 77 23.88 6.69 -13.17
CA ASN A 77 23.06 5.92 -14.11
C ASN A 77 21.65 5.65 -13.59
N ILE A 78 21.52 5.35 -12.29
CA ILE A 78 20.23 5.19 -11.61
C ILE A 78 19.44 6.50 -11.63
N LEU A 79 20.05 7.61 -11.18
CA LEU A 79 19.37 8.90 -11.05
C LEU A 79 18.96 9.49 -12.40
N ARG A 80 19.73 9.23 -13.46
CA ARG A 80 19.43 9.66 -14.83
C ARG A 80 18.49 8.74 -15.59
N ALA A 81 18.12 7.59 -15.04
CA ALA A 81 17.24 6.65 -15.72
C ALA A 81 15.88 7.29 -16.06
N ASP A 82 15.35 6.93 -17.23
CA ASP A 82 14.04 7.35 -17.71
C ASP A 82 12.96 6.38 -17.23
N PRO A 83 11.96 6.84 -16.43
CA PRO A 83 10.83 6.04 -16.01
C PRO A 83 10.03 5.39 -17.14
N ASN A 84 9.81 6.09 -18.26
CA ASN A 84 8.98 5.61 -19.35
C ASN A 84 9.65 4.45 -20.09
N LEU A 85 10.96 4.58 -20.34
CA LEU A 85 11.76 3.50 -20.94
C LEU A 85 11.84 2.28 -20.03
N ALA A 86 11.88 2.46 -18.71
CA ALA A 86 11.86 1.35 -17.77
C ALA A 86 10.56 0.53 -17.87
N ILE A 87 9.40 1.19 -17.97
CA ILE A 87 8.10 0.52 -18.14
C ILE A 87 8.04 -0.24 -19.48
N GLU A 88 8.44 0.40 -20.58
CA GLU A 88 8.42 -0.24 -21.91
C GLU A 88 9.28 -1.51 -21.93
N LYS A 89 10.48 -1.42 -21.33
CA LYS A 89 11.42 -2.54 -21.22
C LYS A 89 10.87 -3.70 -20.39
N ILE A 90 10.09 -3.44 -19.34
CA ILE A 90 9.45 -4.48 -18.53
C ILE A 90 8.38 -5.21 -19.34
N LYS A 91 7.60 -4.47 -20.14
CA LYS A 91 6.56 -5.06 -21.00
C LYS A 91 7.15 -6.00 -22.06
N ARG A 92 8.37 -5.73 -22.52
CA ARG A 92 9.08 -6.53 -23.53
C ARG A 92 10.19 -7.41 -22.96
N ILE A 93 10.23 -7.62 -21.64
CA ILE A 93 11.36 -8.27 -20.98
C ILE A 93 11.59 -9.72 -21.43
N GLU A 94 10.54 -10.39 -21.90
CA GLU A 94 10.55 -11.74 -22.43
C GLU A 94 11.16 -11.84 -23.85
N GLU A 95 11.23 -10.71 -24.57
CA GLU A 95 11.76 -10.61 -25.94
C GLU A 95 13.25 -10.25 -25.99
N LEU A 96 13.86 -9.94 -24.85
CA LEU A 96 15.24 -9.45 -24.77
C LEU A 96 16.28 -10.58 -24.76
N THR A 97 17.46 -10.30 -25.32
CA THR A 97 18.65 -11.15 -25.21
C THR A 97 19.23 -11.16 -23.78
N GLU A 98 20.10 -12.12 -23.46
CA GLU A 98 20.72 -12.21 -22.13
C GLU A 98 21.67 -11.03 -21.81
N GLU A 99 22.37 -10.50 -22.81
CA GLU A 99 23.16 -9.27 -22.69
C GLU A 99 22.27 -8.05 -22.40
N GLU A 100 21.18 -7.88 -23.16
CA GLU A 100 20.24 -6.78 -22.94
C GLU A 100 19.58 -6.87 -21.56
N LYS A 101 19.28 -8.08 -21.08
CA LYS A 101 18.77 -8.32 -19.72
C LYS A 101 19.76 -7.90 -18.64
N LYS A 102 21.08 -7.95 -18.87
CA LYS A 102 22.09 -7.51 -17.89
C LYS A 102 22.17 -5.99 -17.79
N GLU A 103 22.29 -5.28 -18.92
CA GLU A 103 22.30 -3.81 -18.94
C GLU A 103 20.97 -3.18 -18.50
N LEU A 104 19.84 -3.87 -18.77
CA LEU A 104 18.52 -3.45 -18.30
C LEU A 104 18.47 -3.26 -16.78
N LYS A 105 19.13 -4.12 -16.00
CA LYS A 105 18.86 -4.26 -14.56
C LYS A 105 19.06 -2.96 -13.78
N VAL A 106 20.15 -2.24 -14.03
CA VAL A 106 20.50 -1.03 -13.27
C VAL A 106 19.63 0.15 -13.71
N HIS A 107 19.49 0.36 -15.02
CA HIS A 107 18.72 1.49 -15.56
C HIS A 107 17.22 1.31 -15.36
N THR A 108 16.69 0.10 -15.56
CA THR A 108 15.27 -0.20 -15.35
C THR A 108 14.92 -0.13 -13.87
N ALA A 109 15.77 -0.62 -12.96
CA ALA A 109 15.56 -0.44 -11.52
C ALA A 109 15.54 1.04 -11.12
N GLY A 110 16.44 1.86 -11.70
CA GLY A 110 16.43 3.31 -11.48
C GLY A 110 15.17 4.01 -11.98
N GLY A 111 14.74 3.71 -13.21
CA GLY A 111 13.52 4.29 -13.78
C GLY A 111 12.27 3.89 -13.00
N LEU A 112 12.19 2.63 -12.56
CA LEU A 112 11.12 2.14 -11.68
C LEU A 112 11.12 2.85 -10.33
N ALA A 113 12.26 2.94 -9.67
CA ALA A 113 12.37 3.59 -8.36
C ALA A 113 11.97 5.07 -8.43
N LYS A 114 12.32 5.78 -9.51
CA LYS A 114 11.90 7.18 -9.73
C LYS A 114 10.38 7.30 -9.91
N LEU A 115 9.78 6.41 -10.71
CA LEU A 115 8.32 6.41 -10.87
C LEU A 115 7.61 6.06 -9.56
N ALA A 116 8.08 5.03 -8.88
CA ALA A 116 7.55 4.60 -7.60
C ALA A 116 7.62 5.72 -6.56
N TYR A 117 8.76 6.40 -6.46
CA TYR A 117 8.92 7.57 -5.59
C TYR A 117 7.89 8.65 -5.91
N LYS A 118 7.74 9.03 -7.18
CA LYS A 118 6.75 10.02 -7.59
C LYS A 118 5.34 9.61 -7.15
N LEU A 119 4.92 8.37 -7.44
CA LEU A 119 3.60 7.86 -7.07
C LEU A 119 3.39 7.83 -5.55
N VAL A 120 4.42 7.46 -4.77
CA VAL A 120 4.36 7.47 -3.30
C VAL A 120 4.17 8.90 -2.79
N LYS A 121 4.90 9.88 -3.34
CA LYS A 121 4.77 11.30 -2.95
C LYS A 121 3.43 11.92 -3.36
N GLU A 122 2.84 11.45 -4.46
CA GLU A 122 1.51 11.85 -4.93
C GLU A 122 0.37 11.11 -4.19
N GLY A 123 0.68 10.21 -3.26
CA GLY A 123 -0.32 9.45 -2.51
C GLY A 123 -0.91 8.25 -3.27
N HIS A 124 -0.42 7.96 -4.48
CA HIS A 124 -0.77 6.80 -5.28
C HIS A 124 -0.01 5.54 -4.88
N GLU A 125 0.33 5.40 -3.60
CA GLU A 125 1.10 4.28 -3.11
C GLU A 125 0.30 2.98 -3.14
N GLU A 126 -0.97 3.00 -2.75
CA GLU A 126 -1.95 1.88 -2.78
C GLU A 126 -1.34 0.46 -2.63
N SER A 127 -0.35 0.31 -1.75
CA SER A 127 0.27 -1.00 -1.53
C SER A 127 -0.76 -1.89 -0.85
N LYS A 128 -0.98 -3.10 -1.37
CA LYS A 128 -1.92 -4.08 -0.78
C LYS A 128 -1.65 -4.29 0.71
N LEU A 129 -0.38 -4.27 1.11
CA LEU A 129 0.07 -4.39 2.49
C LEU A 129 -0.43 -3.24 3.37
N LEU A 130 -0.39 -2.00 2.87
CA LEU A 130 -0.85 -0.83 3.60
C LEU A 130 -2.36 -0.89 3.83
N LEU A 131 -3.13 -1.33 2.82
CA LEU A 131 -4.58 -1.53 2.96
C LEU A 131 -4.92 -2.63 3.96
N GLU A 132 -4.13 -3.71 3.99
CA GLU A 132 -4.28 -4.80 4.96
C GLU A 132 -4.05 -4.30 6.40
N TYR A 133 -2.93 -3.62 6.66
CA TYR A 133 -2.65 -3.05 7.98
C TYR A 133 -3.64 -1.96 8.36
N ALA A 134 -4.04 -1.09 7.42
CA ALA A 134 -5.08 -0.10 7.66
C ALA A 134 -6.40 -0.77 8.05
N GLY A 135 -6.74 -1.92 7.46
CA GLY A 135 -7.90 -2.73 7.85
C GLY A 135 -7.79 -3.27 9.28
N ILE A 136 -6.61 -3.76 9.68
CA ILE A 136 -6.35 -4.25 11.03
C ILE A 136 -6.46 -3.12 12.05
N VAL A 137 -5.82 -1.98 11.79
CA VAL A 137 -5.83 -0.80 12.67
C VAL A 137 -7.23 -0.20 12.74
N ALA A 138 -7.94 -0.10 11.62
CA ALA A 138 -9.33 0.34 11.59
C ALA A 138 -10.22 -0.55 12.47
N THR A 139 -10.01 -1.86 12.43
CA THR A 139 -10.72 -2.82 13.28
C THR A 139 -10.32 -2.65 14.76
N ALA A 140 -9.04 -2.47 15.05
CA ALA A 140 -8.50 -2.35 16.41
C ALA A 140 -8.86 -1.01 17.10
N LEU A 141 -8.92 0.07 16.33
CA LEU A 141 -9.31 1.40 16.82
C LEU A 141 -10.83 1.59 16.84
N ASP A 142 -11.59 0.63 16.31
CA ASP A 142 -13.05 0.60 16.42
C ASP A 142 -13.73 1.82 15.73
N ILE A 143 -13.08 2.30 14.65
CA ILE A 143 -13.39 3.55 13.93
C ILE A 143 -14.32 3.36 12.69
N PRO A 144 -14.47 2.19 12.03
CA PRO A 144 -15.39 2.09 10.88
C PRO A 144 -16.33 0.89 10.85
N TRP A 145 -16.86 0.38 11.97
CA TRP A 145 -17.89 -0.68 11.89
C TRP A 145 -19.08 -0.23 11.02
N ALA A 146 -19.48 1.04 11.10
CA ALA A 146 -20.56 1.60 10.30
C ALA A 146 -20.22 1.61 8.81
N TYR A 147 -19.02 2.06 8.45
CA TYR A 147 -18.56 2.06 7.06
C TYR A 147 -18.40 0.64 6.50
N LEU A 148 -17.81 -0.28 7.27
CA LEU A 148 -17.62 -1.68 6.85
C LEU A 148 -18.97 -2.38 6.66
N LEU A 149 -19.92 -2.15 7.56
CA LEU A 149 -21.28 -2.66 7.45
C LEU A 149 -21.97 -2.11 6.20
N LEU A 150 -21.94 -0.78 5.98
CA LEU A 150 -22.50 -0.15 4.78
C LEU A 150 -21.86 -0.66 3.49
N LYS A 151 -20.54 -0.84 3.48
CA LYS A 151 -19.79 -1.36 2.33
C LYS A 151 -20.22 -2.79 1.98
N ARG A 152 -20.44 -3.65 2.99
CA ARG A 152 -20.83 -5.05 2.80
C ARG A 152 -22.27 -5.23 2.36
N ILE A 153 -23.18 -4.39 2.85
CA ILE A 153 -24.60 -4.44 2.46
C ILE A 153 -24.91 -3.64 1.19
N LYS A 154 -23.90 -3.06 0.54
CA LYS A 154 -24.08 -2.33 -0.73
C LYS A 154 -24.73 -3.26 -1.76
N GLY A 155 -25.85 -2.81 -2.34
CA GLY A 155 -26.64 -3.60 -3.30
C GLY A 155 -27.64 -4.56 -2.66
N THR A 156 -27.85 -4.51 -1.33
CA THR A 156 -29.02 -5.13 -0.69
C THR A 156 -30.25 -4.25 -0.92
N ASP A 157 -31.37 -4.88 -1.30
CA ASP A 157 -32.66 -4.21 -1.43
C ASP A 157 -33.27 -3.94 -0.05
N PHE A 158 -33.82 -2.74 0.12
CA PHE A 158 -34.53 -2.33 1.32
C PHE A 158 -36.04 -2.17 1.02
N PRO A 159 -36.95 -2.38 1.98
CA PRO A 159 -36.68 -2.69 3.39
C PRO A 159 -36.18 -4.12 3.60
N ILE A 160 -35.23 -4.30 4.51
CA ILE A 160 -34.87 -5.63 5.01
C ILE A 160 -35.87 -6.00 6.11
N ASN A 161 -36.44 -7.21 6.03
CA ASN A 161 -37.51 -7.66 6.92
C ASN A 161 -36.99 -8.61 8.00
N SER A 162 -35.78 -9.15 7.82
CA SER A 162 -35.14 -10.02 8.80
C SER A 162 -33.62 -9.84 8.80
N LYS A 163 -32.98 -10.33 9.85
CA LYS A 163 -31.51 -10.41 9.91
C LYS A 163 -30.92 -11.28 8.81
N ASP A 164 -31.65 -12.31 8.37
CA ASP A 164 -31.18 -13.31 7.41
C ASP A 164 -30.88 -12.69 6.03
N ASP A 165 -31.50 -11.54 5.72
CA ASP A 165 -31.28 -10.77 4.49
C ASP A 165 -29.82 -10.26 4.37
N ILE A 166 -29.12 -10.07 5.49
CA ILE A 166 -27.76 -9.49 5.51
C ILE A 166 -26.76 -10.23 6.40
N ILE A 167 -27.18 -11.18 7.24
CA ILE A 167 -26.32 -11.83 8.25
C ILE A 167 -25.09 -12.51 7.63
N GLN A 168 -25.25 -13.16 6.48
CA GLN A 168 -24.11 -13.80 5.78
C GLN A 168 -23.11 -12.78 5.24
N LYS A 169 -23.56 -11.57 4.86
CA LYS A 169 -22.69 -10.52 4.29
C LYS A 169 -21.81 -9.87 5.35
N VAL A 170 -22.23 -9.93 6.61
CA VAL A 170 -21.64 -9.23 7.75
C VAL A 170 -21.10 -10.16 8.84
N ALA A 171 -21.07 -11.48 8.61
CA ALA A 171 -20.72 -12.47 9.63
C ALA A 171 -19.31 -12.33 10.23
N ASP A 172 -18.38 -11.73 9.49
CA ASP A 172 -17.00 -11.47 9.91
C ASP A 172 -16.79 -10.06 10.51
N ILE A 173 -17.86 -9.27 10.65
CA ILE A 173 -17.78 -7.90 11.19
C ILE A 173 -17.96 -7.94 12.70
N LYS A 174 -17.07 -7.22 13.40
CA LYS A 174 -17.27 -6.83 14.81
C LYS A 174 -17.75 -5.40 14.92
N ILE A 175 -18.79 -5.19 15.72
CA ILE A 175 -19.39 -3.89 16.04
C ILE A 175 -19.08 -3.61 17.50
N LYS A 176 -18.15 -2.69 17.79
CA LYS A 176 -17.75 -2.37 19.17
C LYS A 176 -17.34 -3.61 19.99
N GLY A 177 -16.66 -4.57 19.37
CA GLY A 177 -16.24 -5.82 20.01
C GLY A 177 -17.30 -6.93 20.07
N ARG A 178 -18.56 -6.66 19.71
CA ARG A 178 -19.64 -7.65 19.57
C ARG A 178 -19.71 -8.19 18.15
N ASP A 179 -20.14 -9.43 17.97
CA ASP A 179 -20.34 -9.98 16.62
C ASP A 179 -21.56 -9.32 15.95
N ALA A 180 -21.42 -8.90 14.69
CA ALA A 180 -22.51 -8.23 13.98
C ALA A 180 -23.78 -9.08 13.91
N SER A 181 -23.63 -10.40 13.82
CA SER A 181 -24.74 -11.37 13.86
C SER A 181 -25.55 -11.31 15.15
N GLU A 182 -24.90 -11.09 16.29
CA GLU A 182 -25.57 -10.95 17.59
C GLU A 182 -26.33 -9.62 17.66
N VAL A 183 -25.66 -8.53 17.28
CA VAL A 183 -26.27 -7.19 17.26
C VAL A 183 -27.49 -7.16 16.33
N LEU A 184 -27.39 -7.75 15.13
CA LEU A 184 -28.50 -7.83 14.18
C LEU A 184 -29.65 -8.73 14.66
N ALA A 185 -29.39 -9.69 15.56
CA ALA A 185 -30.44 -10.50 16.16
C ALA A 185 -31.27 -9.74 17.19
N GLU A 186 -30.75 -8.62 17.71
CA GLU A 186 -31.35 -7.83 18.79
C GLU A 186 -32.00 -6.52 18.32
N ILE A 187 -31.86 -6.15 17.05
CA ILE A 187 -32.53 -4.96 16.50
C ILE A 187 -33.94 -5.26 16.00
N GLU A 188 -34.77 -4.23 15.92
CA GLU A 188 -36.13 -4.33 15.40
C GLU A 188 -36.18 -4.28 13.87
N TYR A 189 -37.03 -5.13 13.28
CA TYR A 189 -37.36 -5.16 11.85
C TYR A 189 -38.82 -4.75 11.62
N PRO A 190 -39.17 -4.24 10.42
CA PRO A 190 -38.31 -4.02 9.25
C PRO A 190 -37.38 -2.81 9.41
N VAL A 191 -36.33 -2.78 8.61
CA VAL A 191 -35.40 -1.63 8.50
C VAL A 191 -35.52 -1.07 7.09
N LYS A 192 -35.88 0.21 6.96
CA LYS A 192 -36.33 0.80 5.68
C LYS A 192 -35.20 1.28 4.80
N ASN A 193 -34.04 1.60 5.37
CA ASN A 193 -32.88 2.11 4.63
C ASN A 193 -31.58 1.93 5.44
N PRO A 194 -30.40 2.11 4.81
CA PRO A 194 -29.12 1.95 5.49
C PRO A 194 -28.90 2.89 6.68
N ALA A 195 -29.46 4.10 6.66
CA ALA A 195 -29.33 5.05 7.77
C ALA A 195 -30.11 4.58 9.02
N GLU A 196 -31.32 4.05 8.81
CA GLU A 196 -32.11 3.43 9.89
C GLU A 196 -31.40 2.22 10.48
N LEU A 197 -30.73 1.40 9.65
CA LEU A 197 -29.94 0.26 10.14
C LEU A 197 -28.83 0.71 11.10
N LEU A 198 -28.04 1.72 10.70
CA LEU A 198 -27.00 2.27 11.55
C LEU A 198 -27.56 2.87 12.84
N HIS A 199 -28.71 3.53 12.76
CA HIS A 199 -29.37 4.11 13.93
C HIS A 199 -29.81 3.03 14.93
N LYS A 200 -30.47 1.96 14.45
CA LYS A 200 -30.90 0.85 15.33
C LYS A 200 -29.73 0.10 15.96
N ILE A 201 -28.65 -0.10 15.22
CA ILE A 201 -27.41 -0.68 15.76
C ILE A 201 -26.84 0.23 16.84
N LYS A 202 -26.79 1.55 16.61
CA LYS A 202 -26.31 2.52 17.60
C LYS A 202 -27.13 2.49 18.90
N GLU A 203 -28.45 2.43 18.80
CA GLU A 203 -29.33 2.31 19.98
C GLU A 203 -29.10 0.98 20.73
N ASN A 204 -28.91 -0.13 20.00
CA ASN A 204 -28.55 -1.41 20.61
C ASN A 204 -27.23 -1.35 21.40
N LEU A 205 -26.21 -0.67 20.84
CA LEU A 205 -24.91 -0.52 21.49
C LEU A 205 -24.99 0.29 22.79
N LYS A 206 -25.78 1.39 22.79
CA LYS A 206 -26.05 2.18 24.01
C LYS A 206 -26.73 1.34 25.09
N MET A 207 -27.72 0.51 24.72
CA MET A 207 -28.40 -0.36 25.69
C MET A 207 -27.46 -1.36 26.36
N HIS A 208 -26.35 -1.73 25.70
CA HIS A 208 -25.35 -2.66 26.21
C HIS A 208 -24.12 -1.96 26.83
N GLY A 209 -24.12 -0.62 26.94
CA GLY A 209 -23.04 0.15 27.56
C GLY A 209 -21.72 0.14 26.77
N VAL A 210 -21.80 -0.10 25.46
CA VAL A 210 -20.64 -0.18 24.56
C VAL A 210 -20.46 1.11 23.73
N GLU A 211 -21.38 2.07 23.89
CA GLU A 211 -21.36 3.43 23.31
C GLU A 211 -22.02 4.46 24.24
#